data_AF-A0A1E1EZ28-F1
#
_entry.id   AF-A0A1E1EZ28-F1
#
_cell.length_a   1.000
_cell.length_b   1.000
_cell.length_c   1.000
_cell.angle_alpha   90.00
_cell.angle_beta   90.00
_cell.angle_gamma   90.00
#
_symmetry.space_group_name_H-M   'P 1'
#
loop_
_entity.id
_entity.type
_entity.pdbx_description
1 polymer ?
#
loop_
_entity_poly.entity_id
_entity_poly.type
_entity_poly.pdbx_seq_one_letter_code
_entity_poly.pdbx_strand_id
1 'polypeptide(L)'
;MSPYSEKFSCKNDDHGQCIHPEKAYADAVAGVASKSDPAVTRDRKLLRDGKAARGSTGTTSGAFAGYRDSVYRELQGLIEQPVTPMLKPPRSVRTLILPYADRQRPDRLYMPRYVYSLVERPQWVVGDYLVAPVSPASRANVLEQVRDRPDDGQNDAGARP
;
A
#
# COMPACT_ATOMS: atom_id res chain seq x y z
N MET A 1 18.89 -17.96 12.21
CA MET A 1 18.92 -19.06 13.21
C MET A 1 18.02 -18.65 14.36
N SER A 2 17.08 -19.51 14.73
CA SER A 2 16.13 -19.21 15.81
C SER A 2 16.83 -19.31 17.18
N PRO A 3 16.48 -18.47 18.17
CA PRO A 3 17.15 -18.40 19.47
C PRO A 3 16.71 -19.46 20.50
N TYR A 4 15.92 -20.45 20.09
CA TYR A 4 15.44 -21.52 20.97
C TYR A 4 16.04 -22.87 20.57
N SER A 5 16.26 -23.75 21.57
CA SER A 5 16.77 -25.08 21.32
C SER A 5 15.76 -25.91 20.54
N GLU A 6 16.06 -26.20 19.27
CA GLU A 6 15.28 -27.06 18.36
C GLU A 6 15.37 -28.56 18.74
N LYS A 7 15.41 -28.87 20.03
CA LYS A 7 15.24 -30.23 20.55
C LYS A 7 13.75 -30.52 20.61
N PHE A 8 13.09 -30.56 19.44
CA PHE A 8 11.76 -31.15 19.33
C PHE A 8 11.83 -32.55 19.94
N SER A 9 10.86 -32.90 20.79
CA SER A 9 10.83 -34.10 21.64
C SER A 9 10.71 -35.45 20.89
N CYS A 10 11.35 -35.54 19.72
CA CYS A 10 11.48 -36.69 18.84
C CYS A 10 12.17 -37.91 19.44
N LYS A 11 12.57 -37.82 20.72
CA LYS A 11 13.27 -38.90 21.40
C LYS A 11 12.30 -39.94 21.99
N ASN A 12 11.02 -39.59 22.14
CA ASN A 12 9.99 -40.51 22.60
C ASN A 12 9.08 -40.89 21.42
N ASP A 13 8.92 -42.19 21.18
CA ASP A 13 8.08 -42.74 20.10
C ASP A 13 6.58 -42.43 20.30
N ASP A 14 6.19 -42.01 21.50
CA ASP A 14 4.80 -41.74 21.88
C ASP A 14 4.26 -40.40 21.35
N HIS A 15 5.14 -39.48 20.93
CA HIS A 15 4.78 -38.10 20.56
C HIS A 15 4.67 -37.84 19.04
N GLY A 16 4.64 -38.91 18.23
CA GLY A 16 4.45 -38.83 16.79
C GLY A 16 5.74 -38.87 15.97
N GLN A 17 5.60 -38.82 14.65
CA GLN A 17 6.74 -38.95 13.74
C GLN A 17 7.52 -37.64 13.62
N CYS A 18 8.85 -37.74 13.69
CA CYS A 18 9.72 -36.61 13.47
C CYS A 18 10.17 -36.52 12.02
N ILE A 19 9.38 -35.75 11.28
CA ILE A 19 9.56 -35.47 9.86
C ILE A 19 9.63 -33.96 9.66
N HIS A 20 10.31 -33.53 8.59
CA HIS A 20 10.39 -32.12 8.23
C HIS A 20 8.98 -31.55 7.96
N PRO A 21 8.69 -30.28 8.33
CA PRO A 21 7.34 -29.70 8.20
C PRO A 21 6.71 -29.83 6.81
N GLU A 22 7.51 -29.70 5.75
CA GLU A 22 7.04 -29.88 4.36
C GLU A 22 6.56 -31.30 4.08
N LYS A 23 7.27 -32.30 4.62
CA LYS A 23 6.88 -33.71 4.50
C LYS A 23 5.64 -34.01 5.36
N ALA A 24 5.57 -33.42 6.55
CA ALA A 24 4.37 -33.52 7.40
C ALA A 24 3.13 -32.96 6.70
N TYR A 25 3.28 -31.85 5.98
CA TYR A 25 2.20 -31.27 5.19
C TYR A 25 1.76 -32.20 4.06
N ALA A 26 2.72 -32.75 3.30
CA ALA A 26 2.42 -33.70 2.23
C ALA A 26 1.69 -34.96 2.74
N ASP A 27 2.15 -35.53 3.85
CA ASP A 27 1.56 -36.72 4.47
C ASP A 27 0.14 -36.44 5.02
N ALA A 28 -0.09 -35.24 5.58
CA ALA A 28 -1.39 -34.81 6.06
C ALA A 28 -2.41 -34.61 4.92
N VAL A 29 -1.97 -34.02 3.80
CA VAL A 29 -2.80 -33.88 2.59
C VAL A 29 -3.11 -35.25 1.98
N ALA A 30 -2.16 -36.18 2.00
CA ALA A 30 -2.33 -37.55 1.55
C ALA A 30 -3.13 -38.44 2.52
N GLY A 31 -3.46 -37.94 3.73
CA GLY A 31 -4.23 -38.67 4.74
C GLY A 31 -3.48 -39.84 5.38
N VAL A 32 -2.14 -39.82 5.37
CA VAL A 32 -1.32 -40.88 5.99
C VAL A 32 -1.44 -40.80 7.51
N ALA A 33 -1.72 -41.94 8.16
CA ALA A 33 -1.83 -42.00 9.60
C ALA A 33 -0.46 -41.79 10.28
N SER A 34 -0.41 -40.89 11.26
CA SER A 34 0.78 -40.71 12.11
C SER A 34 1.09 -41.98 12.91
N LYS A 35 2.37 -42.25 13.16
CA LYS A 35 2.87 -43.43 13.90
C LYS A 35 2.90 -43.21 15.43
N SER A 36 2.18 -42.20 15.93
CA SER A 36 2.03 -41.93 17.36
C SER A 36 1.22 -43.01 18.07
N ASP A 37 1.48 -43.24 19.36
CA ASP A 37 0.63 -44.10 20.19
C ASP A 37 -0.82 -43.58 20.17
N PRO A 38 -1.80 -44.39 19.74
CA PRO A 38 -3.21 -44.03 19.78
C PRO A 38 -3.71 -43.75 21.19
N ALA A 39 -3.04 -44.13 22.28
CA ALA A 39 -3.41 -43.71 23.63
C ALA A 39 -3.14 -42.22 23.88
N VAL A 40 -2.08 -41.66 23.28
CA VAL A 40 -1.65 -40.26 23.42
C VAL A 40 -2.31 -39.35 22.38
N THR A 41 -2.70 -39.89 21.22
CA THR A 41 -3.22 -39.10 20.08
C THR A 41 -4.71 -39.29 19.80
N ARG A 42 -5.44 -40.04 20.63
CA ARG A 42 -6.91 -40.17 20.55
C ARG A 42 -7.67 -38.95 21.11
N ASP A 43 -7.22 -37.74 20.77
CA ASP A 43 -7.97 -36.51 20.99
C ASP A 43 -9.33 -36.56 20.29
N ARG A 44 -9.46 -37.33 19.20
CA ARG A 44 -10.75 -37.55 18.52
C ARG A 44 -11.80 -38.25 19.38
N LYS A 45 -11.43 -39.09 20.36
CA LYS A 45 -12.39 -39.66 21.32
C LYS A 45 -12.83 -38.59 22.33
N LEU A 46 -11.90 -37.81 22.85
CA LEU A 46 -12.19 -36.64 23.70
C LEU A 46 -13.07 -35.59 22.98
N LEU A 47 -12.86 -35.38 21.68
CA LEU A 47 -13.67 -34.51 20.82
C LEU A 47 -15.03 -35.13 20.45
N ARG A 48 -15.16 -36.46 20.41
CA ARG A 48 -16.43 -37.17 20.14
C ARG A 48 -17.29 -37.32 21.38
N ASP A 49 -16.71 -37.48 22.55
CA ASP A 49 -17.44 -37.44 23.82
C ASP A 49 -17.98 -36.02 24.09
N GLY A 50 -17.40 -35.00 23.43
CA GLY A 50 -17.98 -33.64 23.29
C GLY A 50 -19.08 -33.50 22.22
N LYS A 51 -19.51 -34.59 21.57
CA LYS A 51 -20.57 -34.61 20.52
C LYS A 51 -21.75 -35.50 20.93
N ALA A 52 -22.25 -35.32 22.15
CA ALA A 52 -23.59 -35.76 22.56
C ALA A 52 -24.33 -34.72 23.42
N ALA A 53 -24.12 -33.43 23.16
CA ALA A 53 -24.95 -32.35 23.69
C ALA A 53 -25.50 -31.49 22.54
N ARG A 54 -26.36 -32.10 21.69
CA ARG A 54 -27.34 -31.32 20.92
C ARG A 54 -28.65 -31.39 21.71
N GLY A 55 -28.87 -30.37 22.53
CA GLY A 55 -30.11 -30.22 23.28
C GLY A 55 -29.92 -29.77 24.73
N SER A 56 -29.17 -28.69 24.96
CA SER A 56 -29.33 -27.90 26.17
C SER A 56 -29.34 -26.43 25.78
N THR A 57 -30.54 -25.90 25.65
CA THR A 57 -30.88 -24.50 25.68
C THR A 57 -30.28 -23.88 26.95
N GLY A 58 -29.24 -23.05 26.81
CA GLY A 58 -28.59 -22.45 27.97
C GLY A 58 -27.43 -21.50 27.64
N THR A 59 -27.74 -20.34 27.06
CA THR A 59 -27.08 -19.04 27.31
C THR A 59 -25.63 -18.78 26.87
N THR A 60 -24.76 -19.76 26.59
CA THR A 60 -23.33 -19.45 26.28
C THR A 60 -22.98 -19.43 24.78
N SER A 61 -23.75 -20.13 23.93
CA SER A 61 -23.57 -20.09 22.47
C SER A 61 -23.98 -18.74 21.86
N GLY A 62 -24.91 -18.02 22.49
CA GLY A 62 -25.37 -16.70 22.04
C GLY A 62 -24.32 -15.62 22.28
N ALA A 63 -23.53 -15.73 23.35
CA ALA A 63 -22.48 -14.77 23.66
C ALA A 63 -21.33 -14.82 22.63
N PHE A 64 -20.90 -16.03 22.24
CA PHE A 64 -19.89 -16.20 21.19
C PHE A 64 -20.42 -15.85 19.80
N ALA A 65 -21.68 -16.19 19.50
CA ALA A 65 -22.32 -15.77 18.25
C ALA A 65 -22.44 -14.24 18.15
N GLY A 66 -22.87 -13.56 19.22
CA GLY A 66 -22.95 -12.11 19.28
C GLY A 66 -21.59 -11.43 19.16
N TYR A 67 -20.53 -11.99 19.75
CA TYR A 67 -19.15 -11.53 19.56
C TYR A 67 -18.70 -11.65 18.09
N ARG A 68 -19.02 -12.76 17.42
CA ARG A 68 -18.69 -12.92 15.99
C ARG A 68 -19.45 -11.90 15.13
N ASP A 69 -20.73 -11.68 15.43
CA ASP A 69 -21.55 -10.73 14.70
C ASP A 69 -21.06 -9.28 14.90
N SER A 70 -20.57 -8.92 16.09
CA SER A 70 -19.97 -7.59 16.32
C SER A 70 -18.65 -7.42 15.58
N VAL A 71 -17.78 -8.43 15.60
CA VAL A 71 -16.50 -8.41 14.87
C VAL A 71 -16.72 -8.31 13.37
N TYR A 72 -17.67 -9.07 12.81
CA TYR A 72 -18.00 -8.97 11.38
C TYR A 72 -18.62 -7.63 11.02
N ARG A 73 -19.41 -7.03 11.90
CA ARG A 73 -19.98 -5.69 11.69
C ARG A 73 -18.92 -4.60 11.72
N GLU A 74 -17.94 -4.71 12.62
CA GLU A 74 -16.77 -3.81 12.65
C GLU A 74 -15.94 -3.95 11.37
N LEU A 75 -15.63 -5.18 10.96
CA LEU A 75 -14.91 -5.46 9.71
C LEU A 75 -15.66 -4.96 8.49
N GLN A 76 -16.99 -5.14 8.44
CA GLN A 76 -17.82 -4.59 7.38
C GLN A 76 -17.71 -3.06 7.37
N GLY A 77 -17.80 -2.39 8.52
CA GLY A 77 -17.61 -0.95 8.61
C GLY A 77 -16.25 -0.47 8.12
N LEU A 78 -15.19 -1.24 8.34
CA LEU A 78 -13.84 -0.98 7.82
C LEU A 78 -13.72 -1.19 6.30
N ILE A 79 -14.47 -2.14 5.73
CA ILE A 79 -14.49 -2.44 4.30
C ILE A 79 -15.35 -1.42 3.53
N GLU A 80 -16.47 -0.99 4.11
CA GLU A 80 -17.43 -0.04 3.54
C GLU A 80 -16.93 1.40 3.62
N GLN A 81 -15.95 1.68 4.49
CA GLN A 81 -15.27 2.97 4.53
C GLN A 81 -14.65 3.29 3.16
N PRO A 82 -14.92 4.48 2.59
CA PRO A 82 -14.34 4.84 1.31
C PRO A 82 -12.83 4.87 1.45
N VAL A 83 -12.13 4.07 0.63
CA VAL A 83 -10.68 4.12 0.54
C VAL A 83 -10.31 5.52 0.10
N THR A 84 -9.78 6.33 1.03
CA THR A 84 -9.27 7.66 0.68
C THR A 84 -8.13 7.46 -0.31
N PRO A 85 -8.27 7.92 -1.56
CA PRO A 85 -7.23 7.73 -2.56
C PRO A 85 -5.95 8.41 -2.07
N MET A 86 -4.84 7.67 -2.10
CA MET A 86 -3.57 8.19 -1.60
C MET A 86 -2.85 8.93 -2.73
N LEU A 87 -2.56 10.22 -2.51
CA LEU A 87 -1.80 11.05 -3.45
C LEU A 87 -0.31 11.01 -3.11
N LYS A 88 0.53 10.59 -4.07
CA LYS A 88 1.98 10.73 -3.96
C LYS A 88 2.36 12.19 -4.22
N PRO A 89 3.08 12.84 -3.30
CA PRO A 89 3.55 14.21 -3.52
C PRO A 89 4.55 14.27 -4.68
N PRO A 90 4.62 15.39 -5.40
CA PRO A 90 5.58 15.56 -6.48
C PRO A 90 7.01 15.60 -5.94
N ARG A 91 7.96 15.16 -6.76
CA ARG A 91 9.39 15.38 -6.46
C ARG A 91 9.84 16.65 -7.15
N SER A 92 10.25 17.64 -6.38
CA SER A 92 10.79 18.91 -6.90
C SER A 92 12.26 19.09 -6.55
N VAL A 93 13.01 19.68 -7.48
CA VAL A 93 14.37 20.18 -7.23
C VAL A 93 14.31 21.69 -7.10
N ARG A 94 14.98 22.22 -6.07
CA ARG A 94 15.08 23.65 -5.80
C ARG A 94 16.47 24.14 -6.16
N THR A 95 16.54 24.99 -7.18
CA THR A 95 17.80 25.64 -7.57
C THR A 95 17.84 27.04 -6.96
N LEU A 96 18.86 27.30 -6.12
CA LEU A 96 19.16 28.63 -5.63
C LEU A 96 20.01 29.36 -6.67
N ILE A 97 19.49 30.47 -7.18
CA ILE A 97 20.27 31.42 -7.96
C ILE A 97 20.78 32.46 -7.00
N LEU A 98 22.11 32.49 -6.83
CA LEU A 98 22.79 33.47 -6.00
C LEU A 98 22.68 34.87 -6.61
N PRO A 99 22.81 35.95 -5.81
CA PRO A 99 22.79 37.30 -6.33
C PRO A 99 23.96 37.50 -7.31
N TYR A 100 23.68 38.13 -8.44
CA TYR A 100 24.70 38.44 -9.44
C TYR A 100 24.40 39.76 -10.15
N ALA A 101 25.45 40.45 -10.58
CA ALA A 101 25.34 41.62 -11.44
C ALA A 101 25.48 41.18 -12.91
N ASP A 102 24.72 41.80 -13.80
CA ASP A 102 24.89 41.57 -15.24
C ASP A 102 26.20 42.19 -15.72
N ARG A 103 27.00 41.42 -16.48
CA ARG A 103 28.26 41.90 -17.05
C ARG A 103 28.06 43.01 -18.08
N GLN A 104 26.92 43.04 -18.77
CA GLN A 104 26.60 44.06 -19.77
C GLN A 104 25.91 45.29 -19.15
N ARG A 105 25.33 45.14 -17.96
CA ARG A 105 24.52 46.15 -17.27
C ARG A 105 24.84 46.16 -15.77
N PRO A 106 25.98 46.76 -15.37
CA PRO A 106 26.45 46.74 -13.98
C PRO A 106 25.57 47.56 -13.03
N ASP A 107 24.67 48.38 -13.57
CA ASP A 107 23.63 49.12 -12.83
C ASP A 107 22.53 48.21 -12.27
N ARG A 108 22.45 46.95 -12.73
CA ARG A 108 21.42 46.00 -12.32
C ARG A 108 22.00 44.85 -11.50
N LEU A 109 21.58 44.79 -10.24
CA LEU A 109 21.82 43.68 -9.34
C LEU A 109 20.59 42.77 -9.29
N TYR A 110 20.75 41.51 -9.66
CA TYR A 110 19.70 40.51 -9.47
C TYR A 110 19.79 39.96 -8.05
N MET A 111 18.67 40.08 -7.33
CA MET A 111 18.51 39.53 -5.98
C MET A 111 18.38 38.00 -6.01
N PRO A 112 18.68 37.30 -4.89
CA PRO A 112 18.64 35.85 -4.87
C PRO A 112 17.21 35.35 -5.04
N ARG A 113 17.03 34.30 -5.84
CA ARG A 113 15.72 33.68 -6.09
C ARG A 113 15.82 32.17 -6.19
N TYR A 114 14.72 31.51 -5.85
CA TYR A 114 14.59 30.06 -6.00
C TYR A 114 13.74 29.72 -7.21
N VAL A 115 14.21 28.75 -7.98
CA VAL A 115 13.45 28.15 -9.07
C VAL A 115 13.12 26.71 -8.67
N TYR A 116 11.83 26.37 -8.73
CA TYR A 116 11.34 25.02 -8.44
C TYR A 116 11.09 24.30 -9.76
N SER A 117 11.82 23.22 -9.99
CA SER A 117 11.58 22.33 -11.13
C SER A 117 10.92 21.05 -10.65
N LEU A 118 9.78 20.69 -11.24
CA LEU A 118 9.09 19.44 -10.93
C LEU A 118 9.74 18.30 -11.72
N VAL A 119 10.46 17.42 -11.02
CA VAL A 119 11.09 16.23 -11.60
C VAL A 119 10.09 15.10 -11.75
N GLU A 120 9.22 14.92 -10.76
CA GLU A 120 8.16 13.93 -10.79
C GLU A 120 6.82 14.61 -10.50
N ARG A 121 5.82 14.35 -11.35
CA ARG A 121 4.47 14.85 -11.18
C ARG A 121 3.76 14.09 -10.05
N PRO A 122 2.80 14.73 -9.35
CA PRO A 122 2.00 14.03 -8.36
C PRO A 122 1.15 12.97 -9.05
N GLN A 123 1.01 11.80 -8.43
CA GLN A 123 0.26 10.67 -8.97
C GLN A 123 -0.56 10.00 -7.87
N TRP A 124 -1.73 9.48 -8.22
CA TRP A 124 -2.56 8.72 -7.30
C TRP A 124 -1.98 7.30 -7.15
N VAL A 125 -1.57 6.93 -5.93
CA VAL A 125 -1.00 5.61 -5.62
C VAL A 125 -2.10 4.57 -5.45
N VAL A 126 -3.26 4.99 -4.94
CA VAL A 126 -4.44 4.15 -4.74
C VAL A 126 -5.65 4.92 -5.29
N GLY A 127 -6.43 4.26 -6.15
CA GLY A 127 -7.63 4.85 -6.76
C GLY A 127 -7.46 5.36 -8.19
N ASP A 128 -6.28 5.22 -8.82
CA ASP A 128 -6.09 5.60 -10.23
C ASP A 128 -6.98 4.78 -11.19
N TYR A 129 -7.34 3.54 -10.79
CA TYR A 129 -8.31 2.70 -11.50
C TYR A 129 -9.78 3.15 -11.33
N LEU A 130 -10.08 4.02 -10.35
CA LEU A 130 -11.42 4.58 -10.12
C LEU A 130 -11.62 5.91 -10.85
N VAL A 131 -10.53 6.55 -11.30
CA VAL A 131 -10.57 7.83 -11.99
C VAL A 131 -10.50 7.56 -13.49
N ALA A 132 -11.56 7.90 -14.22
CA ALA A 132 -11.57 7.80 -15.67
C ALA A 132 -10.39 8.61 -16.25
N PRO A 133 -9.53 8.02 -17.11
CA PRO A 133 -8.37 8.72 -17.63
C PRO A 133 -8.85 9.89 -18.50
N VAL A 134 -8.62 11.11 -18.02
CA VAL A 134 -8.76 12.31 -18.85
C VAL A 134 -7.75 12.21 -19.99
N SER A 135 -8.27 12.18 -21.22
CA SER A 135 -7.53 12.00 -22.46
C SER A 135 -6.25 12.85 -22.49
N PRO A 136 -5.09 12.28 -22.85
CA PRO A 136 -3.82 13.02 -22.93
C PRO A 136 -3.86 14.18 -23.95
N ALA A 137 -4.86 14.23 -24.84
CA ALA A 137 -5.03 15.28 -25.83
C ALA A 137 -5.48 16.64 -25.24
N SER A 138 -5.98 16.69 -24.00
CA SER A 138 -6.31 17.96 -23.32
C SER A 138 -5.13 18.57 -22.56
N ARG A 139 -3.99 17.88 -22.48
CA ARG A 139 -2.76 18.39 -21.86
C ARG A 139 -1.93 19.14 -22.88
N ALA A 140 -2.45 20.27 -23.37
CA ALA A 140 -1.67 21.18 -24.19
C ALA A 140 -0.43 21.65 -23.39
N ASN A 141 0.74 21.57 -24.02
CA ASN A 141 1.99 22.02 -23.43
C ASN A 141 1.94 23.54 -23.22
N VAL A 142 1.82 23.96 -21.97
CA VAL A 142 1.74 25.38 -21.55
C VAL A 142 2.99 26.19 -21.95
N LEU A 143 4.03 25.55 -22.49
CA LEU A 143 5.29 26.19 -22.89
C LEU A 143 5.33 26.63 -24.37
N GLU A 144 4.34 26.34 -25.21
CA GLU A 144 4.36 26.76 -26.63
C GLU A 144 3.65 28.09 -26.92
N GLN A 145 2.88 28.64 -25.98
CA GLN A 145 2.19 29.91 -26.18
C GLN A 145 2.90 31.04 -25.43
N VAL A 146 4.00 31.54 -25.98
CA VAL A 146 4.29 32.97 -26.21
C VAL A 146 5.51 33.02 -27.12
N ARG A 147 5.28 33.03 -28.43
CA ARG A 147 6.28 33.56 -29.37
C ARG A 147 5.97 35.06 -29.43
N ASP A 148 6.78 35.87 -28.77
CA ASP A 148 6.64 37.33 -28.83
C ASP A 148 6.69 37.77 -30.29
N ARG A 149 5.64 38.49 -30.69
CA ARG A 149 5.51 39.10 -32.01
C ARG A 149 6.53 40.24 -32.08
N PRO A 150 7.44 40.29 -33.07
CA PRO A 150 8.35 41.42 -33.20
C PRO A 150 7.53 42.70 -33.46
N ASP A 151 7.83 43.73 -32.68
CA ASP A 151 7.20 45.04 -32.71
C ASP A 151 7.64 45.78 -33.99
N ASP A 152 6.71 46.01 -34.91
CA ASP A 152 6.91 46.84 -36.10
C ASP A 152 6.93 48.32 -35.69
N GLY A 153 8.10 48.80 -35.28
CA GLY A 153 8.40 50.21 -35.07
C GLY A 153 8.57 50.95 -36.40
N GLN A 154 7.49 51.14 -37.16
CA GLN A 154 7.45 52.04 -38.31
C GLN A 154 6.28 53.00 -38.14
N ASN A 155 6.49 54.12 -37.44
CA ASN A 155 5.70 55.36 -37.56
C ASN A 155 6.36 56.51 -36.79
N ASP A 156 7.25 57.24 -37.47
CA ASP A 156 7.50 58.68 -37.31
C ASP A 156 8.38 59.09 -38.52
N ALA A 157 8.15 60.15 -39.28
CA ALA A 157 7.33 61.31 -39.08
C ALA A 157 6.81 61.84 -40.43
N GLY A 158 5.64 62.47 -40.36
CA GLY A 158 4.98 63.15 -41.47
C GLY A 158 5.77 64.33 -42.02
N ALA A 159 5.42 64.67 -43.25
CA ALA A 159 6.04 65.68 -44.07
C ALA A 159 5.54 67.12 -43.76
N ARG A 160 6.43 68.07 -44.08
CA ARG A 160 6.24 69.48 -44.51
C ARG A 160 6.14 70.57 -43.43
N PRO A 161 6.43 71.85 -43.79
CA PRO A 161 7.13 72.38 -44.98
C PRO A 161 8.56 72.88 -44.71
#